data_AF-A0AAV5JCB1-F1
#
_entry.id   AF-A0AAV5JCB1-F1
#
_cell.length_a   1.000
_cell.length_b   1.000
_cell.length_c   1.000
_cell.angle_alpha   90.00
_cell.angle_beta   90.00
_cell.angle_gamma   90.00
#
_symmetry.space_group_name_H-M   'P 1'
#
loop_
_entity.id
_entity.type
_entity.pdbx_description
1 polymer ?
#
loop_
_entity_poly.entity_id
_entity_poly.type
_entity_poly.pdbx_seq_one_letter_code
_entity_poly.pdbx_strand_id
1 'polypeptide(L)'
;MMRGKTGYEHLNEPLHILVEGELPVEIVDARLMQAREILEDLLKPMDESHDFYKKQQLRELAMLNGTLREEGSPMSGSVSPFHNSLAIKRAKTRG
;
A
#
# COMPACT_ATOMS: atom_id res chain seq x y z
N MET A 1 1.87 -14.24 -17.05
CA MET A 1 0.51 -13.92 -16.55
C MET A 1 -0.06 -15.17 -15.88
N MET A 2 -0.76 -15.02 -14.75
CA MET A 2 -1.30 -16.16 -13.97
C MET A 2 -2.73 -16.55 -14.37
N ARG A 3 -3.43 -15.71 -15.15
CA ARG A 3 -4.76 -16.03 -15.70
C ARG A 3 -4.69 -17.29 -16.57
N GLY A 4 -5.71 -18.15 -16.44
CA GLY A 4 -5.81 -19.40 -17.20
C GLY A 4 -5.01 -20.58 -16.63
N LYS A 5 -4.35 -20.40 -15.48
CA LYS A 5 -3.74 -21.51 -14.72
C LYS A 5 -4.77 -22.08 -13.74
N THR A 6 -4.71 -23.39 -13.50
CA THR A 6 -5.50 -24.07 -12.46
C THR A 6 -5.20 -23.48 -11.08
N GLY A 7 -6.24 -23.20 -10.29
CA GLY A 7 -6.15 -22.54 -8.99
C GLY A 7 -6.09 -21.01 -9.04
N TYR A 8 -6.15 -20.42 -10.24
CA TYR A 8 -6.19 -18.95 -10.45
C TYR A 8 -7.46 -18.52 -11.18
N GLU A 9 -8.53 -19.32 -11.09
CA GLU A 9 -9.80 -19.05 -11.75
C GLU A 9 -10.41 -17.72 -11.29
N HIS A 10 -10.23 -17.39 -10.00
CA HIS A 10 -10.68 -16.16 -9.36
C HIS A 10 -10.15 -14.87 -10.02
N LEU A 11 -9.04 -14.94 -10.76
CA LEU A 11 -8.52 -13.76 -11.46
C LEU A 11 -9.46 -13.29 -12.58
N ASN A 12 -10.35 -14.16 -13.07
CA ASN A 12 -11.35 -13.82 -14.09
C ASN A 12 -12.61 -13.17 -13.50
N GLU A 13 -12.75 -13.16 -12.19
CA GLU A 13 -13.87 -12.52 -11.49
C GLU A 13 -13.54 -11.05 -11.17
N PRO A 14 -14.56 -10.18 -10.94
CA PRO A 14 -14.33 -8.85 -10.39
C PRO A 14 -13.57 -8.93 -9.05
N LEU A 15 -12.84 -7.86 -8.70
CA LEU A 15 -12.16 -7.79 -7.40
C LEU A 15 -13.18 -7.96 -6.26
N HIS A 16 -12.93 -8.93 -5.40
CA HIS A 16 -13.83 -9.31 -4.31
C HIS A 16 -13.03 -9.73 -3.07
N ILE A 17 -13.74 -9.86 -1.95
CA ILE A 17 -13.21 -10.42 -0.70
C ILE A 17 -13.92 -11.75 -0.46
N LEU A 18 -13.15 -12.79 -0.20
CA LEU A 18 -13.65 -14.10 0.22
C LEU A 18 -13.50 -14.20 1.75
N VAL A 19 -14.60 -14.47 2.45
CA VAL A 19 -14.60 -14.66 3.91
C VAL A 19 -14.98 -16.11 4.19
N GLU A 20 -14.03 -16.85 4.75
CA GLU A 20 -14.19 -18.26 5.13
C GLU A 20 -13.85 -18.42 6.61
N GLY A 21 -14.55 -19.31 7.30
CA GLY A 21 -14.31 -19.58 8.71
C GLY A 21 -14.61 -21.03 9.06
N GLU A 22 -13.65 -21.70 9.68
CA GLU A 22 -13.81 -23.05 10.23
C GLU A 22 -13.97 -22.94 11.76
N LEU A 23 -15.23 -22.95 12.20
CA LEU A 23 -15.64 -22.72 13.59
C LEU A 23 -16.79 -23.67 13.94
N PRO A 24 -17.07 -23.90 15.24
CA PRO A 24 -18.28 -24.60 15.66
C PRO A 24 -19.54 -23.98 15.04
N VAL A 25 -20.48 -24.85 14.64
CA VAL A 25 -21.69 -24.46 13.90
C VAL A 25 -22.52 -23.43 14.67
N GLU A 26 -22.44 -23.44 15.99
CA GLU A 26 -23.18 -22.53 16.88
C GLU A 26 -22.70 -21.08 16.80
N ILE A 27 -21.46 -20.85 16.35
CA ILE A 27 -20.85 -19.51 16.34
C ILE A 27 -20.39 -19.04 14.97
N VAL A 28 -20.25 -19.93 14.00
CA VAL A 28 -19.67 -19.61 12.67
C VAL A 28 -20.46 -18.49 11.98
N ASP A 29 -21.78 -18.58 11.96
CA ASP A 29 -22.64 -17.58 11.31
C ASP A 29 -22.48 -16.20 11.96
N ALA A 30 -22.50 -16.16 13.29
CA ALA A 30 -22.32 -14.91 14.03
C ALA A 30 -20.95 -14.28 13.78
N ARG A 31 -19.90 -15.09 13.66
CA ARG A 31 -18.54 -14.61 13.35
C ARG A 31 -18.41 -14.13 11.91
N LEU A 32 -18.99 -14.83 10.95
CA LEU A 32 -19.01 -14.41 9.54
C LEU A 32 -19.80 -13.10 9.36
N MET A 33 -20.94 -12.97 10.05
CA MET A 33 -21.71 -11.72 10.06
C MET A 33 -20.91 -10.55 10.63
N GLN A 34 -20.24 -10.76 11.77
CA GLN A 34 -19.38 -9.74 12.37
C GLN A 34 -18.24 -9.33 11.42
N ALA A 35 -17.58 -10.29 10.78
CA ALA A 35 -16.51 -10.00 9.81
C ALA A 35 -17.05 -9.20 8.62
N ARG A 36 -18.24 -9.56 8.11
CA ARG A 36 -18.91 -8.83 7.04
C ARG A 36 -19.18 -7.38 7.41
N GLU A 37 -19.73 -7.10 8.59
CA GLU A 37 -20.02 -5.72 9.03
C GLU A 37 -18.76 -4.86 9.05
N ILE A 38 -17.66 -5.38 9.61
CA ILE A 38 -16.37 -4.69 9.65
C ILE A 38 -15.86 -4.41 8.24
N LEU A 39 -15.92 -5.40 7.34
CA LEU A 39 -15.46 -5.25 5.96
C LEU A 39 -16.32 -4.24 5.19
N GLU A 40 -17.63 -4.23 5.39
CA GLU A 40 -18.52 -3.26 4.76
C GLU A 40 -18.21 -1.83 5.19
N ASP A 41 -17.82 -1.61 6.44
CA ASP A 41 -17.36 -0.30 6.90
C ASP A 41 -16.01 0.09 6.30
N LEU A 42 -15.07 -0.85 6.16
CA LEU A 42 -13.76 -0.61 5.55
C LEU A 42 -13.82 -0.38 4.03
N LEU A 43 -14.83 -0.93 3.35
CA LEU A 43 -15.03 -0.77 1.90
C LEU A 43 -15.69 0.57 1.54
N LYS A 44 -16.16 1.35 2.53
CA LYS A 44 -16.68 2.70 2.29
C LYS A 44 -15.51 3.65 2.04
N PRO A 45 -15.43 4.29 0.85
CA PRO A 45 -14.37 5.24 0.57
C PRO A 45 -14.41 6.40 1.57
N MET A 46 -13.29 6.67 2.21
CA MET A 46 -13.11 7.81 3.10
C MET A 46 -12.23 8.87 2.45
N ASP A 47 -12.49 10.13 2.77
CA ASP A 47 -11.58 11.21 2.38
C ASP A 47 -10.21 11.00 3.04
N GLU A 48 -9.13 11.23 2.29
CA GLU A 48 -7.77 10.93 2.75
C GLU A 48 -7.40 11.70 4.02
N SER A 49 -7.98 12.89 4.25
CA SER A 49 -7.74 13.65 5.47
C SER A 49 -8.37 13.01 6.72
N HIS A 50 -9.39 12.17 6.55
CA HIS A 50 -10.16 11.51 7.61
C HIS A 50 -9.87 10.00 7.71
N ASP A 51 -9.13 9.42 6.76
CA ASP A 51 -8.75 8.00 6.76
C ASP A 51 -7.56 7.73 7.70
N PHE A 52 -7.86 7.62 9.00
CA PHE A 52 -6.87 7.37 10.04
C PHE A 52 -6.17 6.01 9.86
N TYR A 53 -6.89 4.98 9.42
CA TYR A 53 -6.33 3.64 9.22
C TYR A 53 -5.28 3.64 8.11
N LYS A 54 -5.59 4.23 6.96
CA LYS A 54 -4.65 4.35 5.84
C LYS A 54 -3.40 5.14 6.24
N LYS A 55 -3.56 6.27 6.94
CA LYS A 55 -2.41 7.07 7.42
C LYS A 55 -1.51 6.29 8.36
N GLN A 56 -2.09 5.57 9.32
CA GLN A 56 -1.34 4.75 10.27
C GLN A 56 -0.59 3.62 9.54
N GLN A 57 -1.26 2.91 8.63
CA GLN A 57 -0.64 1.84 7.82
C GLN A 57 0.50 2.36 6.94
N LEU A 58 0.34 3.52 6.29
CA LEU A 58 1.39 4.11 5.46
C LEU A 58 2.60 4.55 6.29
N ARG A 59 2.37 5.07 7.51
CA ARG A 59 3.45 5.41 8.44
C ARG A 59 4.22 4.16 8.87
N GLU A 60 3.52 3.09 9.25
CA GLU A 60 4.12 1.80 9.60
C GLU A 60 4.91 1.18 8.45
N LEU A 61 4.34 1.20 7.24
CA LEU A 61 5.02 0.75 6.03
C LEU A 61 6.29 1.55 5.76
N ALA A 62 6.25 2.87 5.92
CA ALA A 62 7.42 3.72 5.75
C ALA A 62 8.50 3.44 6.81
N MET A 63 8.12 3.11 8.05
CA MET A 63 9.05 2.65 9.07
C MET A 63 9.71 1.33 8.69
N LEU A 64 8.93 0.32 8.27
CA LEU A 64 9.44 -0.99 7.85
C LEU A 64 10.41 -0.89 6.67
N ASN A 65 10.14 0.03 5.74
CA ASN A 65 10.98 0.27 4.57
C ASN A 65 12.15 1.23 4.83
N GLY A 66 12.26 1.85 6.02
CA GLY A 66 13.27 2.87 6.31
C GLY A 66 13.10 4.17 5.52
N THR A 67 11.88 4.45 5.03
CA THR A 67 11.54 5.63 4.22
C THR A 67 10.70 6.65 5.00
N LEU A 68 10.48 6.42 6.30
CA LEU A 68 9.74 7.34 7.16
C LEU A 68 10.44 8.70 7.20
N ARG A 69 9.66 9.75 6.93
CA ARG A 69 10.08 11.15 7.08
C ARG A 69 9.37 11.72 8.30
N GLU A 70 10.08 12.48 9.12
CA GLU A 70 9.44 13.21 10.22
C GLU A 70 8.53 14.32 9.64
N GLU A 71 7.29 14.35 10.14
CA GLU A 71 6.30 15.41 9.89
C GLU A 71 6.88 16.74 10.37
N GLY A 72 7.35 17.57 9.44
CA GLY A 72 8.05 18.82 9.75
C GLY A 72 9.50 18.88 9.28
N SER A 73 10.04 17.79 8.71
CA SER A 73 11.23 17.93 7.87
C SER A 73 10.84 18.79 6.67
N PRO A 74 11.41 20.00 6.49
CA PRO A 74 11.22 20.71 5.23
C PRO A 74 11.64 19.72 4.14
N MET A 75 10.97 19.76 2.99
CA MET A 75 11.45 19.10 1.78
C MET A 75 12.86 19.63 1.52
N SER A 76 13.86 19.02 2.17
CA SER A 76 15.26 19.30 1.94
C SER A 76 15.51 18.57 0.65
N GLY A 77 15.17 19.26 -0.45
CA GLY A 77 15.50 18.83 -1.78
C GLY A 77 16.98 18.47 -1.73
N SER A 78 17.26 17.18 -1.91
CA SER A 78 18.58 16.57 -2.03
C SER A 78 19.71 17.59 -1.89
N VAL A 79 20.10 17.91 -0.65
CA VAL A 79 21.41 18.49 -0.42
C VAL A 79 22.39 17.35 -0.57
N SER A 80 22.63 16.98 -1.82
CA SER A 80 23.76 16.15 -2.18
C SER A 80 25.01 16.80 -1.56
N PRO A 81 25.82 16.07 -0.76
CA PRO A 81 27.06 16.62 -0.21
C PRO A 81 28.07 16.99 -1.29
N PHE A 82 27.83 16.58 -2.53
CA PHE A 82 28.64 16.90 -3.69
C PHE A 82 28.15 18.21 -4.31
N HIS A 83 28.53 19.33 -3.69
CA HIS A 83 28.57 20.61 -4.36
C HIS A 83 29.57 20.48 -5.52
N ASN A 84 29.05 20.37 -6.75
CA ASN A 84 29.84 20.20 -7.97
C ASN A 84 30.58 21.51 -8.27
N SER A 85 31.76 21.70 -7.66
CA SER A 85 32.67 22.82 -7.94
C SER A 85 33.59 22.58 -9.14
N LEU A 86 33.42 21.48 -9.88
CA LEU A 86 34.22 21.18 -11.06
C LEU A 86 33.31 20.81 -12.23
N ALA A 87 32.83 21.85 -12.92
CA ALA A 87 32.23 21.74 -14.23
C ALA A 87 33.28 21.21 -15.24
N ILE A 88 33.45 19.89 -15.30
CA ILE A 88 34.16 19.25 -16.41
C ILE A 88 33.20 19.23 -17.60
N LYS A 89 33.40 20.20 -18.50
CA LYS A 89 32.66 20.32 -19.76
C LYS A 89 32.83 19.03 -20.57
N ARG A 90 31.73 18.34 -20.84
CA ARG A 90 31.68 17.16 -21.74
C ARG A 90 32.04 17.59 -23.17
N ALA A 91 33.09 17.02 -23.73
CA ALA A 91 33.46 17.23 -25.14
C ALA A 91 32.40 16.65 -26.08
N LYS A 92 32.13 17.37 -27.17
CA LYS A 92 31.15 17.00 -28.20
C LYS A 92 31.86 16.18 -29.28
N THR A 93 31.58 14.88 -29.37
CA THR A 93 32.07 14.05 -30.47
C THR A 93 31.09 14.14 -31.64
N ARG A 94 31.56 14.70 -32.75
CA ARG A 94 31.01 14.40 -34.09
C ARG A 94 31.73 13.16 -34.59
N GLY A 95 30.96 12.18 -35.06
CA GLY A 95 31.40 10.92 -35.65
C GLY A 95 30.17 10.08 -35.92
#